data_AF-A0A3N5NCQ4-F1
#
_entry.id   AF-A0A3N5NCQ4-F1
#
_cell.length_a   1.000
_cell.length_b   1.000
_cell.length_c   1.000
_cell.angle_alpha   90.00
_cell.angle_beta   90.00
_cell.angle_gamma   90.00
#
_symmetry.space_group_name_H-M   'P 1'
#
loop_
_entity.id
_entity.type
_entity.pdbx_description
1 polymer ?
#
loop_
_entity_poly.entity_id
_entity_poly.type
_entity_poly.pdbx_seq_one_letter_code
_entity_poly.pdbx_strand_id
1 'polypeptide(L)'
;MNPPFRARPLSILKLLLLLLLPATLAAQYSTGSRRAVRWFEEGREAYQAGDDEKAGEALVKAIAADDRFIEAYRLLAQIHLEHERHGEAIRYFSKSLEIDPTGNPDGYRLLAGMTMMTGDYPGTLELVERFLEFPPEEVRNRDEALRLKESCLFALEALENPVPFHPENLGDSVNSPGREYWPSLSVDENILMFTVMLETEGDETVPGYFQE
;
A
#
# COMPACT_ATOMS: atom_id res chain seq x y z
N MET A 1 -65.61 40.96 -2.08
CA MET A 1 -64.82 42.15 -2.47
C MET A 1 -63.45 42.01 -1.82
N ASN A 2 -62.39 41.88 -2.61
CA ASN A 2 -61.05 41.44 -2.20
C ASN A 2 -60.25 42.52 -1.45
N PRO A 3 -59.29 42.17 -0.56
CA PRO A 3 -58.43 43.14 0.13
C PRO A 3 -57.18 43.50 -0.73
N PRO A 4 -56.62 44.73 -0.65
CA PRO A 4 -55.34 45.01 -1.26
C PRO A 4 -54.15 44.76 -0.31
N PHE A 5 -53.05 44.35 -0.95
CA PHE A 5 -51.82 43.75 -0.44
C PHE A 5 -50.93 44.70 0.40
N ARG A 6 -50.23 44.12 1.40
CA ARG A 6 -49.03 44.69 2.03
C ARG A 6 -47.79 44.33 1.21
N ALA A 7 -47.01 45.33 0.79
CA ALA A 7 -45.66 45.11 0.27
C ALA A 7 -44.63 45.13 1.43
N ARG A 8 -43.80 44.09 1.55
CA ARG A 8 -42.64 44.05 2.45
C ARG A 8 -41.37 44.37 1.65
N PRO A 9 -40.46 45.26 2.10
CA PRO A 9 -39.18 45.47 1.44
C PRO A 9 -38.23 44.33 1.83
N LEU A 10 -37.90 43.45 0.90
CA LEU A 10 -37.04 42.29 1.15
C LEU A 10 -36.07 42.11 -0.03
N SER A 11 -35.21 43.09 -0.30
CA SER A 11 -34.45 43.05 -1.57
C SER A 11 -33.09 43.75 -1.60
N ILE A 12 -32.39 43.92 -0.47
CA ILE A 12 -30.97 44.39 -0.52
C ILE A 12 -30.04 43.50 0.32
N LEU A 13 -30.47 43.02 1.49
CA LEU A 13 -29.62 42.18 2.35
C LEU A 13 -29.34 40.78 1.76
N LYS A 14 -30.20 40.27 0.89
CA LYS A 14 -29.99 38.98 0.19
C LYS A 14 -29.01 39.08 -0.99
N LEU A 15 -28.74 40.30 -1.50
CA LEU A 15 -27.82 40.49 -2.62
C LEU A 15 -26.36 40.60 -2.16
N LEU A 16 -26.12 41.03 -0.91
CA LEU A 16 -24.78 41.14 -0.34
C LEU A 16 -24.23 39.80 0.20
N LEU A 17 -25.09 38.81 0.43
CA LEU A 17 -24.69 37.45 0.81
C LEU A 17 -24.25 36.60 -0.40
N LEU A 18 -24.40 37.10 -1.63
CA LEU A 18 -24.01 36.42 -2.87
C LEU A 18 -22.55 36.75 -3.29
N LEU A 19 -21.86 37.61 -2.56
CA LEU A 19 -20.49 38.07 -2.88
C LEU A 19 -19.41 37.50 -1.95
N LEU A 20 -19.79 36.57 -1.07
CA LEU A 20 -18.88 35.83 -0.18
C LEU A 20 -19.26 34.35 -0.21
N LEU A 21 -18.80 33.63 -1.23
CA LEU A 21 -18.50 32.18 -1.22
C LEU A 21 -18.05 31.75 -2.63
N PRO A 22 -17.00 30.93 -2.81
CA PRO A 22 -15.94 30.56 -1.89
C PRO A 22 -14.54 30.91 -2.45
N ALA A 23 -13.64 31.37 -1.58
CA ALA A 23 -12.22 31.21 -1.86
C ALA A 23 -11.92 29.69 -1.89
N THR A 24 -11.25 29.27 -2.96
CA THR A 24 -10.54 27.99 -3.15
C THR A 24 -11.37 26.72 -3.01
N LEU A 25 -11.98 26.29 -4.12
CA LEU A 25 -11.97 24.86 -4.44
C LEU A 25 -10.48 24.51 -4.60
N ALA A 26 -9.93 23.81 -3.62
CA ALA A 26 -8.64 23.16 -3.74
C ALA A 26 -8.61 22.37 -5.06
N ALA A 27 -7.48 22.40 -5.77
CA ALA A 27 -7.29 21.56 -6.94
C ALA A 27 -7.52 20.10 -6.54
N GLN A 28 -8.46 19.43 -7.20
CA GLN A 28 -8.81 18.02 -6.93
C GLN A 28 -7.65 17.07 -7.22
N TYR A 29 -6.71 17.49 -8.07
CA TYR A 29 -5.53 16.74 -8.47
C TYR A 29 -4.27 17.59 -8.28
N SER A 30 -3.14 16.95 -8.02
CA SER A 30 -1.82 17.62 -7.94
C SER A 30 -1.37 18.26 -9.26
N THR A 31 -2.01 17.93 -10.39
CA THR A 31 -1.72 18.48 -11.72
C THR A 31 -2.73 19.57 -12.15
N GLY A 32 -2.24 20.57 -12.87
CA GLY A 32 -3.07 21.51 -13.64
C GLY A 32 -3.37 21.07 -15.08
N SER A 33 -2.78 19.97 -15.53
CA SER A 33 -2.87 19.48 -16.91
C SER A 33 -4.16 18.70 -17.12
N ARG A 34 -5.14 19.33 -17.80
CA ARG A 34 -6.39 18.65 -18.22
C ARG A 34 -6.14 17.37 -19.03
N ARG A 35 -5.03 17.33 -19.78
CA ARG A 35 -4.62 16.14 -20.54
C ARG A 35 -4.16 15.03 -19.61
N ALA A 36 -3.35 15.35 -18.59
CA ALA A 36 -2.90 14.38 -17.60
C ALA A 36 -4.09 13.82 -16.81
N VAL A 37 -4.99 14.70 -16.33
CA VAL A 37 -6.23 14.30 -15.63
C VAL A 37 -7.06 13.35 -16.48
N ARG A 38 -7.27 13.65 -17.77
CA ARG A 38 -8.04 12.75 -18.65
C ARG A 38 -7.45 11.34 -18.72
N TRP A 39 -6.12 11.22 -18.89
CA TRP A 39 -5.45 9.92 -18.93
C TRP A 39 -5.51 9.20 -17.58
N PHE A 40 -5.37 9.94 -16.48
CA PHE A 40 -5.51 9.35 -15.14
C PHE A 40 -6.92 8.82 -14.89
N GLU A 41 -7.95 9.56 -15.30
CA GLU A 41 -9.34 9.12 -15.15
C GLU A 41 -9.60 7.85 -15.96
N GLU A 42 -9.10 7.77 -17.20
CA GLU A 42 -9.17 6.54 -18.00
C GLU A 42 -8.45 5.38 -17.33
N GLY A 43 -7.27 5.62 -16.76
CA GLY A 43 -6.52 4.59 -16.02
C GLY A 43 -7.22 4.14 -14.75
N ARG A 44 -7.83 5.07 -14.01
CA ARG A 44 -8.60 4.80 -12.80
C ARG A 44 -9.85 3.99 -13.10
N GLU A 45 -10.57 4.31 -14.16
CA GLU A 45 -11.74 3.55 -14.62
C GLU A 45 -11.36 2.13 -15.05
N ALA A 46 -10.25 1.98 -15.79
CA ALA A 46 -9.75 0.66 -16.20
C ALA A 46 -9.34 -0.20 -14.97
N TYR A 47 -8.65 0.41 -14.00
CA TYR A 47 -8.29 -0.25 -12.75
C TYR A 47 -9.52 -0.72 -11.97
N GLN A 48 -10.55 0.11 -11.85
CA GLN A 48 -11.82 -0.27 -11.22
C GLN A 48 -12.56 -1.39 -11.95
N ALA A 49 -12.33 -1.54 -13.26
CA ALA A 49 -12.84 -2.64 -14.07
C ALA A 49 -12.00 -3.92 -13.98
N GLY A 50 -10.86 -3.90 -13.26
CA GLY A 50 -9.90 -5.00 -13.17
C GLY A 50 -9.00 -5.17 -14.39
N ASP A 51 -8.95 -4.17 -15.28
CA ASP A 51 -8.07 -4.15 -16.46
C ASP A 51 -6.79 -3.37 -16.13
N ASP A 52 -5.90 -4.03 -15.39
CA ASP A 52 -4.66 -3.43 -14.87
C ASP A 52 -3.65 -3.09 -15.97
N GLU A 53 -3.67 -3.81 -17.08
CA GLU A 53 -2.82 -3.52 -18.24
C GLU A 53 -3.19 -2.18 -18.86
N LYS A 54 -4.48 -1.99 -19.16
CA LYS A 54 -4.99 -0.72 -19.69
C LYS A 54 -4.84 0.41 -18.67
N ALA A 55 -5.05 0.12 -17.39
CA ALA A 55 -4.82 1.08 -16.31
C ALA A 55 -3.37 1.59 -16.33
N GLY A 56 -2.41 0.68 -16.36
CA GLY A 56 -0.99 1.00 -16.42
C GLY A 56 -0.62 1.87 -17.62
N GLU A 57 -1.09 1.52 -18.82
CA GLU A 57 -0.85 2.31 -20.04
C GLU A 57 -1.37 3.75 -19.92
N ALA A 58 -2.59 3.91 -19.43
CA ALA A 58 -3.22 5.22 -19.30
C ALA A 58 -2.52 6.06 -18.22
N LEU A 59 -2.10 5.46 -17.11
CA LEU A 59 -1.37 6.16 -16.05
C LEU A 59 0.04 6.60 -16.50
N VAL A 60 0.73 5.78 -17.30
CA VAL A 60 2.00 6.19 -17.93
C VAL A 60 1.79 7.39 -18.87
N LYS A 61 0.69 7.42 -19.64
CA LYS A 61 0.33 8.58 -20.47
C LYS A 61 -0.01 9.81 -19.62
N ALA A 62 -0.60 9.62 -18.44
CA ALA A 62 -0.88 10.70 -17.48
C ALA A 62 0.42 11.33 -16.96
N ILE A 63 1.37 10.50 -16.52
CA ILE A 63 2.71 10.93 -16.08
C ILE A 63 3.48 11.60 -17.23
N ALA A 64 3.42 11.06 -18.45
CA ALA A 64 4.05 11.70 -19.61
C ALA A 64 3.44 13.06 -19.96
N ALA A 65 2.18 13.30 -19.58
CA ALA A 65 1.50 14.56 -19.79
C ALA A 65 1.77 15.59 -18.67
N ASP A 66 2.09 15.14 -17.46
CA ASP A 66 2.60 15.93 -16.34
C ASP A 66 3.37 15.00 -15.37
N ASP A 67 4.69 15.17 -15.30
CA ASP A 67 5.59 14.33 -14.52
C ASP A 67 5.52 14.61 -13.01
N ARG A 68 4.75 15.62 -12.60
CA ARG A 68 4.46 15.96 -11.20
C ARG A 68 3.08 15.47 -10.74
N PHE A 69 2.42 14.60 -11.51
CA PHE A 69 1.08 14.11 -11.17
C PHE A 69 1.11 12.97 -10.13
N ILE A 70 1.07 13.34 -8.85
CA ILE A 70 1.20 12.47 -7.67
C ILE A 70 0.23 11.28 -7.71
N GLU A 71 -1.03 11.52 -8.02
CA GLU A 71 -2.08 10.50 -7.99
C GLU A 71 -1.84 9.39 -9.02
N ALA A 72 -1.29 9.73 -10.19
CA ALA A 72 -0.94 8.75 -11.21
C ALA A 72 0.21 7.82 -10.74
N TYR A 73 1.24 8.38 -10.10
CA TYR A 73 2.31 7.60 -9.49
C TYR A 73 1.80 6.67 -8.39
N ARG A 74 0.91 7.15 -7.52
CA ARG A 74 0.36 6.35 -6.41
C ARG A 74 -0.50 5.20 -6.93
N LEU A 75 -1.34 5.44 -7.93
CA LEU A 75 -2.17 4.36 -8.49
C LEU A 75 -1.33 3.32 -9.24
N LEU A 76 -0.30 3.73 -9.99
CA LEU A 76 0.65 2.76 -10.56
C LEU A 76 1.35 1.93 -9.49
N ALA A 77 1.83 2.58 -8.41
CA ALA A 77 2.46 1.87 -7.32
C ALA A 77 1.52 0.83 -6.68
N GLN A 78 0.25 1.19 -6.50
CA GLN A 78 -0.76 0.27 -5.98
C GLN A 78 -0.97 -0.94 -6.91
N ILE A 79 -1.14 -0.72 -8.21
CA ILE A 79 -1.26 -1.81 -9.19
C ILE A 79 -0.04 -2.73 -9.10
N HIS A 80 1.18 -2.17 -9.09
CA HIS A 80 2.39 -2.97 -8.98
C HIS A 80 2.49 -3.76 -7.66
N LEU A 81 2.00 -3.19 -6.55
CA LEU A 81 1.98 -3.87 -5.27
C LEU A 81 1.02 -5.07 -5.26
N GLU A 82 -0.16 -4.93 -5.88
CA GLU A 82 -1.16 -5.99 -6.02
C GLU A 82 -0.66 -7.16 -6.89
N HIS A 83 0.27 -6.89 -7.80
CA HIS A 83 0.96 -7.90 -8.61
C HIS A 83 2.26 -8.41 -7.98
N GLU A 84 2.51 -8.13 -6.70
CA GLU A 84 3.74 -8.51 -5.96
C GLU A 84 5.05 -7.98 -6.60
N ARG A 85 4.94 -6.96 -7.46
CA ARG A 85 6.08 -6.31 -8.12
C ARG A 85 6.64 -5.20 -7.22
N HIS A 86 7.15 -5.60 -6.05
CA HIS A 86 7.58 -4.67 -5.00
C HIS A 86 8.57 -3.60 -5.48
N GLY A 87 9.54 -3.95 -6.33
CA GLY A 87 10.52 -2.99 -6.85
C GLY A 87 9.90 -1.86 -7.68
N GLU A 88 8.94 -2.17 -8.54
CA GLU A 88 8.24 -1.16 -9.34
C GLU A 88 7.31 -0.32 -8.46
N ALA A 89 6.61 -0.96 -7.51
CA ALA A 89 5.77 -0.27 -6.55
C ALA A 89 6.55 0.77 -5.74
N ILE A 90 7.70 0.38 -5.18
CA ILE A 90 8.63 1.27 -4.47
C ILE A 90 9.04 2.42 -5.39
N ARG A 91 9.47 2.14 -6.63
CA ARG A 91 9.91 3.18 -7.57
C ARG A 91 8.85 4.25 -7.81
N TYR A 92 7.62 3.84 -8.16
CA TYR A 92 6.54 4.79 -8.45
C TYR A 92 6.07 5.52 -7.18
N PHE A 93 5.98 4.82 -6.04
CA PHE A 93 5.53 5.45 -4.80
C PHE A 93 6.56 6.46 -4.27
N SER A 94 7.85 6.14 -4.35
CA SER A 94 8.95 7.07 -4.02
C SER A 94 8.86 8.35 -4.85
N LYS A 95 8.59 8.25 -6.16
CA LYS A 95 8.39 9.44 -7.01
C LYS A 95 7.23 10.31 -6.52
N SER A 96 6.15 9.71 -6.04
CA SER A 96 5.02 10.46 -5.47
C SER A 96 5.41 11.27 -4.23
N LEU A 97 6.32 10.75 -3.39
CA LEU A 97 6.83 11.44 -2.19
C LEU A 97 7.95 12.43 -2.52
N GLU A 98 8.73 12.21 -3.58
CA GLU A 98 9.70 13.20 -4.06
C GLU A 98 9.01 14.49 -4.55
N ILE A 99 7.84 14.37 -5.18
CA ILE A 99 7.08 15.51 -5.73
C ILE A 99 6.51 16.39 -4.61
N ASP A 100 5.97 15.76 -3.56
CA ASP A 100 5.46 16.41 -2.36
C ASP A 100 5.92 15.67 -1.09
N PRO A 101 7.11 16.02 -0.56
CA PRO A 101 7.73 15.36 0.59
C PRO A 101 7.01 15.57 1.93
N THR A 102 5.94 16.36 1.97
CA THR A 102 5.24 16.72 3.21
C THR A 102 3.74 16.47 3.14
N GLY A 103 3.14 16.38 1.96
CA GLY A 103 1.69 16.22 1.81
C GLY A 103 1.17 14.80 2.05
N ASN A 104 2.04 13.82 2.27
CA ASN A 104 1.63 12.49 2.72
C ASN A 104 2.65 11.86 3.69
N PRO A 105 2.69 12.33 4.95
CA PRO A 105 3.57 11.78 5.98
C PRO A 105 3.44 10.26 6.14
N ASP A 106 2.20 9.76 6.17
CA ASP A 106 1.89 8.32 6.25
C ASP A 106 2.47 7.50 5.07
N GLY A 107 2.72 8.15 3.93
CA GLY A 107 3.35 7.52 2.78
C GLY A 107 4.76 7.00 3.08
N TYR A 108 5.54 7.69 3.93
CA TYR A 108 6.88 7.21 4.30
C TYR A 108 6.82 5.87 5.05
N ARG A 109 5.85 5.69 5.97
CA ARG A 109 5.64 4.41 6.67
C ARG A 109 5.21 3.30 5.69
N LEU A 110 4.33 3.61 4.74
CA LEU A 110 3.90 2.63 3.73
C LEU A 110 5.05 2.20 2.84
N LEU A 111 5.86 3.15 2.37
CA LEU A 111 7.03 2.88 1.54
C LEU A 111 8.08 2.08 2.31
N ALA A 112 8.28 2.38 3.60
CA ALA A 112 9.14 1.61 4.48
C ALA A 112 8.66 0.15 4.59
N GLY A 113 7.36 -0.08 4.75
CA GLY A 113 6.79 -1.43 4.74
C GLY A 113 7.08 -2.19 3.44
N MET A 114 6.94 -1.54 2.28
CA MET A 114 7.27 -2.16 0.99
C MET A 114 8.77 -2.47 0.86
N THR A 115 9.62 -1.55 1.31
CA THR A 115 11.09 -1.67 1.27
C THR A 115 11.60 -2.77 2.22
N MET A 116 10.92 -2.98 3.35
CA MET A 116 11.19 -4.09 4.25
C MET A 116 10.95 -5.45 3.58
N MET A 117 9.90 -5.57 2.76
CA MET A 117 9.59 -6.81 2.04
C MET A 117 10.68 -7.20 1.04
N THR A 118 11.48 -6.23 0.55
CA THR A 118 12.61 -6.51 -0.34
C THR A 118 13.93 -6.77 0.41
N GLY A 119 13.92 -6.76 1.74
CA GLY A 119 15.12 -6.96 2.57
C GLY A 119 16.08 -5.78 2.57
N ASP A 120 15.67 -4.61 2.08
CA ASP A 120 16.46 -3.38 2.13
C ASP A 120 16.28 -2.72 3.50
N TYR A 121 16.97 -3.26 4.50
CA TYR A 121 16.91 -2.77 5.88
C TYR A 121 17.46 -1.34 6.04
N PRO A 122 18.57 -0.94 5.38
CA PRO A 122 19.04 0.44 5.42
C PRO A 122 18.02 1.44 4.85
N GLY A 123 17.46 1.16 3.67
CA GLY A 123 16.46 2.03 3.04
C GLY A 123 15.17 2.11 3.86
N THR A 124 14.74 0.98 4.44
CA THR A 124 13.61 0.96 5.37
C THR A 124 13.86 1.86 6.58
N LEU A 125 15.06 1.81 7.17
CA LEU A 125 15.40 2.61 8.34
C LEU A 125 15.37 4.11 8.02
N GLU A 126 15.93 4.54 6.89
CA GLU A 126 15.89 5.94 6.44
C GLU A 126 14.45 6.45 6.31
N LEU A 127 13.57 5.66 5.68
CA LEU A 127 12.16 6.02 5.48
C LEU A 127 11.39 6.10 6.80
N VAL A 128 11.65 5.17 7.73
CA VAL A 128 11.03 5.20 9.06
C VAL A 128 11.51 6.41 9.85
N GLU A 129 12.80 6.74 9.79
CA GLU A 129 13.33 7.93 10.46
C GLU A 129 12.69 9.20 9.91
N ARG A 130 12.60 9.31 8.58
CA ARG A 130 11.89 10.41 7.94
C ARG A 130 10.42 10.50 8.36
N PHE A 131 9.72 9.37 8.47
CA PHE A 131 8.35 9.31 8.99
C PHE A 131 8.26 9.82 10.45
N LEU A 132 9.22 9.44 11.30
CA LEU A 132 9.22 9.80 12.72
C LEU A 132 9.57 11.27 12.98
N GLU A 133 10.14 11.99 12.01
CA GLU A 133 10.36 13.44 12.06
C GLU A 133 9.05 14.24 12.01
N PHE A 134 7.98 13.68 11.43
CA PHE A 134 6.69 14.36 11.39
C PHE A 134 6.03 14.41 12.79
N PRO A 135 5.27 15.49 13.08
CA PRO A 135 4.51 15.61 14.32
C PRO A 135 3.59 14.39 14.53
N PRO A 136 3.52 13.82 15.75
CA PRO A 136 2.71 12.64 16.02
C PRO A 136 1.22 12.78 15.64
N GLU A 137 0.68 13.99 15.65
CA GLU A 137 -0.69 14.31 15.26
C GLU A 137 -0.93 14.31 13.74
N GLU A 138 0.13 14.39 12.93
CA GLU A 138 0.06 14.39 11.46
C GLU A 138 0.21 13.00 10.86
N VAL A 139 0.61 12.01 11.66
CA VAL A 139 0.88 10.64 11.23
C VAL A 139 0.00 9.63 11.95
N ARG A 140 -0.23 8.49 11.31
CA ARG A 140 -0.95 7.37 11.90
C ARG A 140 -0.03 6.17 12.08
N ASN A 141 -0.41 5.27 13.00
CA ASN A 141 0.32 4.02 13.26
C ASN A 141 1.80 4.24 13.62
N ARG A 142 2.12 5.24 14.44
CA ARG A 142 3.49 5.53 14.87
C ARG A 142 4.17 4.32 15.55
N ASP A 143 3.41 3.55 16.32
CA ASP A 143 3.91 2.33 16.97
C ASP A 143 4.33 1.26 15.96
N GLU A 144 3.68 1.18 14.80
CA GLU A 144 4.06 0.27 13.72
C GLU A 144 5.40 0.67 13.12
N ALA A 145 5.62 1.96 12.89
CA ALA A 145 6.91 2.47 12.41
C ALA A 145 8.03 2.21 13.42
N LEU A 146 7.78 2.34 14.73
CA LEU A 146 8.76 2.01 15.77
C LEU A 146 9.12 0.52 15.77
N ARG A 147 8.14 -0.38 15.66
CA ARG A 147 8.41 -1.83 15.51
C ARG A 147 9.20 -2.15 14.25
N LEU A 148 8.91 -1.44 13.15
CA LEU A 148 9.65 -1.60 11.89
C LEU A 148 11.11 -1.16 12.06
N LYS A 149 11.35 -0.03 12.76
CA LYS A 149 12.69 0.43 13.13
C LYS A 149 13.45 -0.61 13.95
N GLU A 150 12.83 -1.14 15.01
CA GLU A 150 13.43 -2.18 15.86
C GLU A 150 13.79 -3.43 15.04
N SER A 151 12.89 -3.86 14.16
CA SER A 151 13.12 -5.01 13.27
C SER A 151 14.29 -4.78 12.32
N CYS A 152 14.41 -3.57 11.76
CA CYS A 152 15.53 -3.22 10.87
C CYS A 152 16.86 -3.18 11.63
N LEU A 153 16.89 -2.57 12.82
CA LEU A 153 18.10 -2.51 13.65
C LEU A 153 18.56 -3.91 14.06
N PHE A 154 17.62 -4.78 14.44
CA PHE A 154 17.93 -6.18 14.71
C PHE A 154 18.50 -6.89 13.47
N ALA A 155 17.86 -6.72 12.30
CA ALA A 155 18.32 -7.36 11.06
C ALA A 155 19.72 -6.90 10.66
N LEU A 156 20.01 -5.60 10.75
CA LEU A 156 21.33 -5.03 10.46
C LEU A 156 22.40 -5.59 11.41
N GLU A 157 22.12 -5.61 12.72
CA GLU A 157 23.03 -6.19 13.72
C GLU A 157 23.29 -7.68 13.46
N ALA A 158 22.24 -8.45 13.13
CA ALA A 158 22.35 -9.88 12.86
C ALA A 158 23.12 -10.18 11.55
N LEU A 159 23.03 -9.30 10.55
CA LEU A 159 23.82 -9.38 9.32
C LEU A 159 25.30 -9.08 9.58
N GLU A 160 25.60 -8.12 10.45
CA GLU A 160 26.97 -7.79 10.84
C GLU A 160 27.58 -8.85 11.77
N ASN A 161 26.75 -9.49 12.60
CA ASN A 161 27.16 -10.47 13.61
C ASN A 161 26.44 -11.81 13.40
N PRO A 162 26.74 -12.54 12.31
CA PRO A 162 26.09 -13.81 12.04
C PRO A 162 26.41 -14.82 13.14
N VAL A 163 25.38 -15.43 13.71
CA VAL A 163 25.55 -16.53 14.66
C VAL A 163 26.00 -17.78 13.92
N PRO A 164 26.94 -18.58 14.47
CA PRO A 164 27.31 -19.87 13.88
C PRO A 164 26.08 -20.78 13.87
N PHE A 165 25.51 -20.98 12.69
CA PHE A 165 24.40 -21.87 12.46
C PHE A 165 24.73 -22.77 11.28
N HIS A 166 24.65 -24.07 11.53
CA HIS A 166 24.86 -25.11 10.53
C HIS A 166 23.53 -25.83 10.36
N PRO A 167 22.66 -25.39 9.43
CA PRO A 167 21.41 -26.09 9.19
C PRO A 167 21.73 -27.49 8.69
N GLU A 168 21.28 -28.49 9.43
CA GLU A 168 21.28 -29.87 8.98
C GLU A 168 19.96 -30.14 8.27
N ASN A 169 20.04 -30.57 7.02
CA ASN A 169 18.85 -30.99 6.29
C ASN A 169 18.30 -32.25 6.99
N LEU A 170 17.01 -32.24 7.31
CA LEU A 170 16.31 -33.33 8.00
C LEU A 170 16.15 -34.61 7.16
N GLY A 171 16.78 -34.65 5.97
CA GLY A 171 16.71 -35.74 5.01
C GLY A 171 15.38 -35.73 4.24
N ASP A 172 15.14 -36.83 3.54
CA ASP A 172 13.95 -37.03 2.69
C ASP A 172 12.67 -37.28 3.51
N SER A 173 12.76 -37.33 4.84
CA SER A 173 11.63 -37.57 5.76
C SER A 173 10.70 -36.36 5.90
N VAL A 174 11.11 -35.18 5.44
CA VAL A 174 10.32 -33.94 5.44
C VAL A 174 10.46 -33.25 4.08
N ASN A 175 9.49 -32.42 3.69
CA ASN A 175 9.36 -31.87 2.34
C ASN A 175 9.09 -32.95 1.28
N SER A 176 8.14 -33.85 1.57
CA SER A 176 7.59 -34.76 0.57
C SER A 176 7.02 -34.01 -0.64
N PRO A 177 6.77 -34.70 -1.77
CA PRO A 177 6.12 -34.08 -2.94
C PRO A 177 4.69 -33.56 -2.67
N GLY A 178 4.05 -34.04 -1.59
CA GLY A 178 2.72 -33.58 -1.18
C GLY A 178 2.77 -32.22 -0.49
N ARG A 179 1.61 -31.56 -0.37
CA ARG A 179 1.56 -30.29 0.37
C ARG A 179 1.55 -30.58 1.86
N GLU A 180 2.61 -30.17 2.55
CA GLU A 180 2.78 -30.36 4.00
C GLU A 180 2.33 -29.12 4.78
N TYR A 181 1.63 -29.34 5.90
CA TYR A 181 1.02 -28.30 6.71
C TYR A 181 1.19 -28.56 8.21
N TRP A 182 1.07 -27.49 8.98
CA TRP A 182 1.04 -27.52 10.46
C TRP A 182 2.18 -28.33 11.10
N PRO A 183 3.45 -28.03 10.79
CA PRO A 183 4.57 -28.62 11.52
C PRO A 183 4.48 -28.24 13.00
N SER A 184 4.60 -29.22 13.88
CA SER A 184 4.64 -29.04 15.33
C SER A 184 5.63 -29.99 15.96
N LEU A 185 6.36 -29.51 16.96
CA LEU A 185 7.27 -30.34 17.73
C LEU A 185 6.55 -30.91 18.96
N SER A 186 6.91 -32.13 19.35
CA SER A 186 6.60 -32.65 20.68
C SER A 186 7.25 -31.78 21.77
N VAL A 187 6.77 -31.90 23.01
CA VAL A 187 7.28 -31.10 24.16
C VAL A 187 8.77 -31.31 24.41
N ASP A 188 9.28 -32.51 24.11
CA ASP A 188 10.68 -32.88 24.23
C ASP A 188 11.49 -32.62 22.94
N GLU A 189 10.87 -31.99 21.94
CA GLU A 189 11.46 -31.62 20.64
C GLU A 189 12.00 -32.82 19.81
N ASN A 190 11.66 -34.05 20.18
CA ASN A 190 12.16 -35.26 19.52
C ASN A 190 11.28 -35.73 18.35
N ILE A 191 10.04 -35.24 18.23
CA ILE A 191 9.09 -35.63 17.17
C ILE A 191 8.61 -34.38 16.46
N LEU A 192 8.77 -34.35 15.14
CA LEU A 192 8.13 -33.36 14.26
C LEU A 192 6.88 -34.00 13.64
N MET A 193 5.70 -33.55 14.09
CA MET A 193 4.42 -33.93 13.49
C MET A 193 4.02 -32.90 12.45
N PHE A 194 3.59 -33.36 11.27
CA PHE A 194 3.04 -32.51 10.23
C PHE A 194 1.91 -33.26 9.51
N THR A 195 1.11 -32.54 8.73
CA THR A 195 0.01 -33.12 7.96
C THR A 195 0.36 -33.04 6.48
N VAL A 196 0.24 -34.16 5.76
CA VAL A 196 0.44 -34.20 4.31
C VAL A 196 -0.91 -34.28 3.62
N MET A 197 -1.17 -33.36 2.69
CA MET A 197 -2.31 -33.46 1.79
C MET A 197 -1.98 -34.40 0.63
N LEU A 198 -2.61 -35.58 0.65
CA LEU A 198 -2.48 -36.58 -0.41
C LEU A 198 -3.43 -36.23 -1.57
N GLU A 199 -2.91 -36.22 -2.80
CA GLU A 199 -3.74 -36.16 -3.99
C GLU A 199 -4.38 -37.52 -4.21
N THR A 200 -5.70 -37.63 -4.08
CA THR A 200 -6.43 -38.87 -4.40
C THR A 200 -6.80 -38.87 -5.88
N GLU A 201 -6.27 -39.82 -6.66
CA GLU A 201 -6.81 -40.15 -7.98
C GLU A 201 -8.19 -40.80 -7.80
N GLY A 202 -9.24 -39.99 -7.80
CA GLY A 202 -10.62 -40.48 -7.87
C GLY A 202 -11.55 -39.85 -6.84
N ASP A 203 -12.51 -39.11 -7.41
CA ASP A 203 -13.77 -38.67 -6.84
C ASP A 203 -13.74 -37.52 -5.83
N GLU A 204 -14.50 -36.48 -6.19
CA GLU A 204 -14.90 -35.38 -5.35
C GLU A 204 -15.64 -35.95 -4.13
N THR A 205 -14.97 -36.08 -2.99
CA THR A 205 -15.46 -35.67 -1.66
C THR A 205 -14.60 -36.25 -0.53
N VAL A 206 -14.20 -35.34 0.35
CA VAL A 206 -13.56 -35.52 1.67
C VAL A 206 -12.03 -35.66 1.66
N PRO A 207 -11.28 -34.59 2.02
CA PRO A 207 -9.87 -34.70 2.38
C PRO A 207 -9.74 -35.57 3.64
N GLY A 208 -9.16 -36.76 3.49
CA GLY A 208 -8.69 -37.54 4.62
C GLY A 208 -7.41 -36.92 5.16
N TYR A 209 -7.44 -36.46 6.41
CA TYR A 209 -6.23 -36.03 7.11
C TYR A 209 -5.56 -37.26 7.71
N PHE A 210 -4.34 -37.56 7.27
CA PHE A 210 -3.49 -38.55 7.93
C PHE A 210 -2.41 -37.78 8.71
N GLN A 211 -2.22 -38.19 9.95
CA GLN A 211 -1.17 -37.70 10.84
C GLN A 211 -0.18 -38.87 10.99
N GLU A 212 1.02 -38.72 10.43
CA GLU A 212 2.13 -39.65 10.62
C GLU A 212 3.21 -39.00 11.50
#